data_AF-A0A959RP69-F1
#
_entry.id   AF-A0A959RP69-F1
#
_cell.length_a   1.000
_cell.length_b   1.000
_cell.length_c   1.000
_cell.angle_alpha   90.00
_cell.angle_beta   90.00
_cell.angle_gamma   90.00
#
_symmetry.space_group_name_H-M   'P 1'
#
loop_
_entity.id
_entity.type
_entity.pdbx_description
1 polymer ?
#
loop_
_entity_poly.entity_id
_entity_poly.type
_entity_poly.pdbx_seq_one_letter_code
_entity_poly.pdbx_strand_id
1 'polypeptide(L)'
;MTELEIHLENCYGIRRFKHKFNFGESKTHLVYAPNGVMKSSLALTMEDIAEGRVSKDRIFSHRVNHREVKVDGVDIEQDEIFVIQRMKSAEFKEASTILANEKLKNEYDSLNSKLNESKNEFLKQIQPFFGIKSSLIENEIETIFNQNFFKILEIFNAEINDIKEPIYCNIQYSEVFNTKTLKFLESKDFKTKIREYIKVYDTLVNENDSLFMKGTFNHYNADTVTKSLKDNNFFSANHKVKIKEHEIANAQELEDLISNEKEKVLKDPELASKFNEIDKALNSNAELRKFRSYVEENQEIIKELADLSNFKKKLVINYLAKLKSEFNVLLKLHKDTSEQREKIVIEAKKEQDDWTKVIDIFKRRFTVPFEVHIKNQEDVILNSEPASLLFKYTDGVGPDDTKLLGGAELQESLSTGEQRVFYLLNIIFQIETRRKLNKNQIVIVDDIADSFDYKNKYAIIEYLKDVLEDPHFFMIVLTHNFDFYKTIKSRLGSK
;
A
#
# COMPACT_ATOMS: atom_id res chain seq x y z
N MET A 1 38.30 5.57 -28.26
CA MET A 1 38.70 4.29 -27.65
C MET A 1 39.14 3.33 -28.74
N THR A 2 40.34 2.76 -28.61
CA THR A 2 40.93 1.85 -29.61
C THR A 2 41.02 0.42 -29.10
N GLU A 3 41.39 0.22 -27.83
CA GLU A 3 41.53 -1.09 -27.19
C GLU A 3 40.86 -1.10 -25.81
N LEU A 4 40.12 -2.17 -25.51
CA LEU A 4 39.61 -2.49 -24.17
C LEU A 4 40.23 -3.80 -23.68
N GLU A 5 41.03 -3.72 -22.64
CA GLU A 5 41.61 -4.88 -21.96
C GLU A 5 40.75 -5.26 -20.75
N ILE A 6 40.36 -6.53 -20.68
CA ILE A 6 39.61 -7.07 -19.53
C ILE A 6 40.38 -8.25 -18.96
N HIS A 7 40.71 -8.21 -17.67
CA HIS A 7 41.25 -9.33 -16.89
C HIS A 7 40.43 -9.51 -15.60
N LEU A 8 39.61 -10.57 -15.59
CA LEU A 8 38.76 -10.95 -14.47
C LEU A 8 39.12 -12.35 -13.95
N GLU A 9 39.23 -12.51 -12.63
CA GLU A 9 39.35 -13.79 -11.94
C GLU A 9 38.46 -13.80 -10.70
N ASN A 10 37.75 -14.90 -10.49
CA ASN A 10 36.78 -15.13 -9.42
C ASN A 10 35.63 -14.10 -9.32
N CYS A 11 35.39 -13.30 -10.36
CA CYS A 11 34.28 -12.34 -10.39
C CYS A 11 32.96 -13.03 -10.77
N TYR A 12 32.01 -13.14 -9.84
CA TYR A 12 30.71 -13.81 -10.04
C TYR A 12 30.81 -15.21 -10.67
N GLY A 13 31.84 -15.99 -10.31
CA GLY A 13 32.05 -17.35 -10.83
C GLY A 13 32.85 -17.43 -12.15
N ILE A 14 33.32 -16.30 -12.70
CA ILE A 14 34.32 -16.29 -13.78
C ILE A 14 35.63 -16.82 -13.20
N ARG A 15 36.05 -18.04 -13.60
CA ARG A 15 37.34 -18.60 -13.14
C ARG A 15 38.51 -17.72 -13.59
N ARG A 16 38.56 -17.42 -14.89
CA ARG A 16 39.51 -16.51 -15.51
C ARG A 16 38.97 -16.05 -16.86
N PHE A 17 38.99 -14.76 -17.12
CA PHE A 17 38.67 -14.15 -18.40
C PHE A 17 39.73 -13.09 -18.67
N LYS A 18 40.55 -13.28 -19.71
CA LYS A 18 41.55 -12.32 -20.13
C LYS A 18 41.44 -12.11 -21.63
N HIS A 19 41.01 -10.93 -22.06
CA HIS A 19 40.78 -10.63 -23.47
C HIS A 19 41.04 -9.15 -23.78
N LYS A 20 41.43 -8.89 -25.03
CA LYS A 20 41.62 -7.54 -25.58
C LYS A 20 40.65 -7.34 -26.74
N PHE A 21 39.69 -6.43 -26.58
CA PHE A 21 38.76 -6.06 -27.64
C PHE A 21 39.35 -4.88 -28.42
N ASN A 22 39.53 -5.05 -29.73
CA ASN A 22 40.02 -3.99 -30.62
C ASN A 22 38.84 -3.23 -31.24
N PHE A 23 38.56 -2.05 -30.70
CA PHE A 23 37.50 -1.17 -31.19
C PHE A 23 37.91 -0.29 -32.38
N GLY A 24 39.19 -0.26 -32.73
CA GLY A 24 39.67 0.33 -33.97
C GLY A 24 39.23 -0.45 -35.23
N GLU A 25 38.99 -1.77 -35.10
CA GLU A 25 38.51 -2.61 -36.20
C GLU A 25 36.99 -2.64 -36.34
N SER A 26 36.27 -2.62 -35.21
CA SER A 26 34.81 -2.54 -35.17
C SER A 26 34.36 -1.94 -33.85
N LYS A 27 33.38 -1.02 -33.90
CA LYS A 27 32.77 -0.46 -32.68
C LYS A 27 31.95 -1.48 -31.89
N THR A 28 31.67 -2.66 -32.46
CA THR A 28 30.84 -3.69 -31.84
C THR A 28 31.53 -5.05 -31.84
N HIS A 29 31.61 -5.65 -30.66
CA HIS A 29 32.06 -7.03 -30.48
C HIS A 29 30.91 -7.91 -30.01
N LEU A 30 30.85 -9.13 -30.54
CA LEU A 30 29.74 -10.04 -30.27
C LEU A 30 30.25 -11.33 -29.62
N VAL A 31 29.81 -11.59 -28.40
CA VAL A 31 30.19 -12.79 -27.64
C VAL A 31 29.00 -13.74 -27.61
N TYR A 32 29.11 -14.81 -28.40
CA TYR A 32 28.21 -15.96 -28.28
C TYR A 32 28.69 -16.90 -27.18
N ALA A 33 27.85 -17.15 -26.18
CA ALA A 33 28.12 -18.16 -25.18
C ALA A 33 26.82 -18.92 -24.82
N PRO A 34 26.84 -20.26 -24.80
CA PRO A 34 25.68 -21.06 -24.42
C PRO A 34 25.21 -20.74 -23.00
N ASN A 35 24.00 -21.18 -22.65
CA ASN A 35 23.41 -20.93 -21.33
C ASN A 35 24.36 -21.33 -20.20
N GLY A 36 24.80 -20.32 -19.46
CA GLY A 36 25.86 -20.41 -18.46
C GLY A 36 26.10 -19.05 -17.81
N VAL A 37 26.70 -19.05 -16.61
CA VAL A 37 26.85 -17.84 -15.78
C VAL A 37 27.75 -16.76 -16.40
N MET A 38 28.65 -17.10 -17.33
CA MET A 38 29.70 -16.20 -17.82
C MET A 38 29.19 -14.85 -18.36
N LYS A 39 28.14 -14.82 -19.18
CA LYS A 39 27.61 -13.57 -19.78
C LYS A 39 27.11 -12.60 -18.72
N SER A 40 26.16 -13.07 -17.91
CA SER A 40 25.62 -12.28 -16.81
C SER A 40 26.68 -11.97 -15.74
N SER A 41 27.65 -12.85 -15.50
CA SER A 41 28.78 -12.56 -14.61
C SER A 41 29.68 -11.44 -15.13
N LEU A 42 29.93 -11.39 -16.45
CA LEU A 42 30.68 -10.30 -17.07
C LEU A 42 29.88 -8.99 -16.96
N ALA A 43 28.60 -9.01 -17.32
CA ALA A 43 27.72 -7.85 -17.20
C ALA A 43 27.63 -7.32 -15.75
N LEU A 44 27.46 -8.20 -14.77
CA LEU A 44 27.47 -7.85 -13.34
C LEU A 44 28.81 -7.28 -12.87
N THR A 45 29.93 -7.81 -13.39
CA THR A 45 31.26 -7.30 -13.04
C THR A 45 31.47 -5.89 -13.59
N MET A 46 31.02 -5.63 -14.82
CA MET A 46 31.07 -4.30 -15.43
C MET A 46 30.14 -3.31 -14.72
N GLU A 47 28.95 -3.76 -14.31
CA GLU A 47 28.00 -2.97 -13.54
C GLU A 47 28.56 -2.59 -12.16
N ASP A 48 29.24 -3.51 -11.47
CA ASP A 48 29.93 -3.16 -10.23
C ASP A 48 31.01 -2.10 -10.41
N ILE A 49 31.69 -2.05 -11.56
CA ILE A 49 32.65 -0.98 -11.85
C ILE A 49 31.90 0.34 -12.04
N ALA A 50 30.84 0.34 -12.85
CA ALA A 50 30.00 1.51 -13.12
C ALA A 50 29.39 2.12 -11.83
N GLU A 51 29.08 1.27 -10.84
CA GLU A 51 28.48 1.69 -9.58
C GLU A 51 29.49 1.78 -8.41
N GLY A 52 30.80 1.64 -8.68
CA GLY A 52 31.85 1.72 -7.67
C GLY A 52 31.82 0.61 -6.60
N ARG A 53 31.13 -0.50 -6.87
CA ARG A 53 31.04 -1.66 -5.97
C ARG A 53 32.23 -2.60 -6.13
N VAL A 54 32.46 -3.45 -5.13
CA VAL A 54 33.48 -4.51 -5.19
C VAL A 54 32.86 -5.80 -5.73
N SER A 55 33.44 -6.35 -6.79
CA SER A 55 33.00 -7.63 -7.35
C SER A 55 33.42 -8.82 -6.48
N LYS A 56 32.61 -9.88 -6.48
CA LYS A 56 32.80 -11.05 -5.61
C LYS A 56 32.38 -12.37 -6.24
N ASP A 57 33.03 -13.46 -5.83
CA ASP A 57 32.48 -14.81 -6.00
C ASP A 57 31.36 -15.02 -4.97
N ARG A 58 30.14 -15.31 -5.45
CA ARG A 58 28.96 -15.51 -4.59
C ARG A 58 28.98 -16.87 -3.89
N ILE A 59 29.66 -17.85 -4.45
CA ILE A 59 29.69 -19.23 -3.94
C ILE A 59 30.93 -19.41 -3.06
N PHE A 60 32.09 -18.99 -3.56
CA PHE A 60 33.37 -19.14 -2.89
C PHE A 60 33.92 -17.78 -2.43
N SER A 61 33.25 -17.17 -1.46
CA SER A 61 33.55 -15.81 -0.97
C SER A 61 34.97 -15.60 -0.44
N HIS A 62 35.70 -16.68 -0.12
CA HIS A 62 37.09 -16.64 0.32
C HIS A 62 38.10 -16.49 -0.83
N ARG A 63 37.69 -16.64 -2.10
CA ARG A 63 38.61 -16.51 -3.23
C ARG A 63 39.00 -15.05 -3.43
N VAL A 64 40.29 -14.83 -3.69
CA VAL A 64 40.79 -13.51 -4.06
C VAL A 64 40.29 -13.19 -5.47
N ASN A 65 39.63 -12.04 -5.60
CA ASN A 65 39.14 -11.57 -6.89
C ASN A 65 40.23 -10.72 -7.56
N HIS A 66 40.35 -10.87 -8.87
CA HIS A 66 41.12 -9.96 -9.70
C HIS A 66 40.16 -9.30 -10.68
N ARG A 67 40.14 -7.97 -10.71
CA ARG A 67 39.29 -7.16 -11.58
C ARG A 67 40.09 -6.00 -12.13
N GLU A 68 40.48 -6.10 -13.39
CA GLU A 68 41.18 -5.06 -14.13
C GLU A 68 40.46 -4.85 -15.47
N VAL A 69 40.08 -3.60 -15.74
CA VAL A 69 39.46 -3.18 -17.00
C VAL A 69 40.10 -1.87 -17.42
N LYS A 70 40.78 -1.89 -18.58
CA LYS A 70 41.55 -0.76 -19.07
C LYS A 70 41.15 -0.37 -20.48
N VAL A 71 40.98 0.93 -20.71
CA VAL A 71 40.76 1.56 -22.00
C VAL A 71 42.08 2.21 -22.43
N ASP A 72 42.62 1.78 -23.57
CA ASP A 72 43.86 2.34 -24.14
C ASP A 72 45.02 2.40 -23.11
N GLY A 73 45.08 1.41 -22.21
CA GLY A 73 46.09 1.27 -21.15
C GLY A 73 45.80 1.98 -19.82
N VAL A 74 44.71 2.75 -19.74
CA VAL A 74 44.27 3.50 -18.55
C VAL A 74 43.05 2.81 -17.93
N ASP A 75 42.90 2.81 -16.61
CA ASP A 75 41.71 2.26 -15.95
C ASP A 75 40.45 3.00 -16.42
N ILE A 76 39.41 2.24 -16.74
CA ILE A 76 38.13 2.77 -17.22
C ILE A 76 37.41 3.62 -16.15
N GLU A 77 36.81 4.74 -16.55
CA GLU A 77 36.00 5.55 -15.63
C GLU A 77 34.63 4.91 -15.40
N GLN A 78 34.03 5.16 -14.22
CA GLN A 78 32.74 4.58 -13.84
C GLN A 78 31.61 5.03 -14.78
N ASP A 79 31.62 6.30 -15.20
CA ASP A 79 30.62 6.90 -16.07
C ASP A 79 30.84 6.57 -17.56
N GLU A 80 31.92 5.87 -17.92
CA GLU A 80 32.16 5.33 -19.27
C GLU A 80 31.48 3.98 -19.50
N ILE A 81 30.90 3.36 -18.47
CA ILE A 81 30.27 2.03 -18.57
C ILE A 81 28.75 2.15 -18.49
N PHE A 82 28.06 1.49 -19.42
CA PHE A 82 26.62 1.29 -19.35
C PHE A 82 26.29 -0.19 -19.55
N VAL A 83 25.63 -0.82 -18.58
CA VAL A 83 25.23 -2.22 -18.67
C VAL A 83 23.73 -2.33 -18.88
N ILE A 84 23.34 -2.89 -20.02
CA ILE A 84 21.96 -3.29 -20.30
C ILE A 84 21.81 -4.74 -19.85
N GLN A 85 21.35 -4.94 -18.61
CA GLN A 85 21.12 -6.27 -18.06
C GLN A 85 19.90 -6.93 -18.69
N ARG A 86 19.92 -8.27 -18.79
CA ARG A 86 18.70 -9.03 -19.04
C ARG A 86 17.61 -8.65 -18.03
N MET A 87 16.38 -8.54 -18.52
CA MET A 87 15.25 -8.20 -17.66
C MET A 87 15.07 -9.29 -16.58
N LYS A 88 15.20 -8.91 -15.31
CA LYS A 88 14.79 -9.74 -14.16
C LYS A 88 13.26 -9.65 -14.02
N SER A 89 12.62 -10.62 -13.37
CA SER A 89 11.15 -10.69 -13.20
C SER A 89 10.54 -9.30 -12.97
N ALA A 90 9.49 -8.99 -13.73
CA ALA A 90 8.85 -7.69 -13.73
C ALA A 90 8.05 -7.47 -12.44
N GLU A 91 8.71 -7.03 -11.37
CA GLU A 91 8.01 -6.40 -10.24
C GLU A 91 7.70 -4.96 -10.64
N PHE A 92 6.56 -4.79 -11.30
CA PHE A 92 6.06 -3.47 -11.64
C PHE A 92 5.37 -2.88 -10.39
N LYS A 93 5.79 -1.69 -9.94
CA LYS A 93 5.17 -0.91 -8.84
C LYS A 93 4.46 0.32 -9.40
N GLU A 94 3.46 0.86 -8.69
CA GLU A 94 2.62 1.95 -9.21
C GLU A 94 3.46 3.19 -9.61
N ALA A 95 4.47 3.48 -8.79
CA ALA A 95 5.46 4.51 -9.03
C ALA A 95 6.47 4.19 -10.18
N SER A 96 6.43 2.98 -10.76
CA SER A 96 7.17 2.66 -11.98
C SER A 96 6.69 3.38 -13.23
N THR A 97 5.50 3.98 -13.17
CA THR A 97 4.96 4.81 -14.25
C THR A 97 5.55 6.21 -14.30
N ILE A 98 6.33 6.62 -13.30
CA ILE A 98 6.92 7.97 -13.20
C ILE A 98 7.98 8.18 -14.28
N LEU A 99 7.92 9.35 -14.91
CA LEU A 99 8.92 9.86 -15.85
C LEU A 99 10.08 10.50 -15.10
N ALA A 100 10.97 9.66 -14.60
CA ALA A 100 12.22 10.09 -14.00
C ALA A 100 13.30 9.04 -14.26
N ASN A 101 14.57 9.45 -14.19
CA ASN A 101 15.68 8.52 -14.22
C ASN A 101 15.54 7.45 -13.12
N GLU A 102 16.23 6.33 -13.31
CA GLU A 102 16.14 5.17 -12.43
C GLU A 102 16.50 5.48 -10.97
N LYS A 103 17.43 6.41 -10.72
CA LYS A 103 17.82 6.81 -9.36
C LYS A 103 16.69 7.56 -8.65
N LEU A 104 16.15 8.60 -9.27
CA LEU A 104 15.03 9.40 -8.74
C LEU A 104 13.78 8.54 -8.53
N LYS A 105 13.52 7.63 -9.47
CA LYS A 105 12.44 6.66 -9.37
C LYS A 105 12.62 5.71 -8.19
N ASN A 106 13.80 5.10 -8.04
CA ASN A 106 14.07 4.20 -6.92
C ASN A 106 13.98 4.92 -5.56
N GLU A 107 14.42 6.18 -5.50
CA GLU A 107 14.27 7.03 -4.31
C GLU A 107 12.79 7.27 -4.00
N TYR A 108 12.00 7.67 -5.00
CA TYR A 108 10.55 7.87 -4.85
C TYR A 108 9.83 6.59 -4.40
N ASP A 109 10.13 5.45 -5.01
CA ASP A 109 9.54 4.15 -4.66
C ASP A 109 9.86 3.76 -3.21
N SER A 110 11.12 3.94 -2.80
CA SER A 110 11.56 3.62 -1.44
C SER A 110 10.86 4.50 -0.40
N LEU A 111 10.72 5.80 -0.67
CA LEU A 111 10.04 6.74 0.22
C LEU A 111 8.57 6.37 0.44
N ASN A 112 7.85 6.07 -0.65
CA ASN A 112 6.44 5.68 -0.53
C ASN A 112 6.25 4.30 0.10
N SER A 113 7.13 3.33 -0.18
CA SER A 113 7.11 2.02 0.49
C SER A 113 7.25 2.18 1.99
N LYS A 114 8.25 2.96 2.42
CA LYS A 114 8.52 3.24 3.84
C LYS A 114 7.34 3.95 4.52
N LEU A 115 6.75 4.95 3.86
CA LEU A 115 5.59 5.66 4.38
C LEU A 115 4.37 4.73 4.52
N ASN A 116 4.10 3.90 3.51
CA ASN A 116 2.99 2.94 3.54
C ASN A 116 3.19 1.84 4.59
N GLU A 117 4.40 1.31 4.73
CA GLU A 117 4.75 0.35 5.78
C GLU A 117 4.49 0.95 7.18
N SER A 118 4.96 2.17 7.43
CA SER A 118 4.75 2.87 8.69
C SER A 118 3.26 3.18 8.96
N LYS A 119 2.51 3.59 7.93
CA LYS A 119 1.05 3.77 8.02
C LYS A 119 0.37 2.45 8.41
N ASN A 120 0.70 1.35 7.73
CA ASN A 120 0.11 0.04 8.01
C ASN A 120 0.43 -0.46 9.41
N GLU A 121 1.63 -0.18 9.93
CA GLU A 121 2.00 -0.47 11.31
C GLU A 121 1.17 0.36 12.30
N PHE A 122 1.01 1.67 12.05
CA PHE A 122 0.16 2.53 12.87
C PHE A 122 -1.31 2.07 12.87
N LEU A 123 -1.86 1.68 11.72
CA LEU A 123 -3.22 1.15 11.62
C LEU A 123 -3.41 -0.18 12.35
N LYS A 124 -2.36 -1.00 12.51
CA LYS A 124 -2.41 -2.18 13.37
C LYS A 124 -2.47 -1.81 14.85
N GLN A 125 -1.74 -0.77 15.26
CA GLN A 125 -1.75 -0.30 16.65
C GLN A 125 -3.07 0.35 17.05
N ILE A 126 -3.74 1.05 16.13
CA ILE A 126 -5.05 1.67 16.40
C ILE A 126 -6.21 0.66 16.35
N GLN A 127 -5.98 -0.52 15.77
CA GLN A 127 -7.00 -1.55 15.56
C GLN A 127 -7.82 -1.94 16.80
N PRO A 128 -7.24 -2.11 18.00
CA PRO A 128 -7.99 -2.50 19.19
C PRO A 128 -9.12 -1.52 19.55
N PHE A 129 -8.89 -0.21 19.34
CA PHE A 129 -9.88 0.84 19.60
C PHE A 129 -11.05 0.82 18.60
N PHE A 130 -10.79 0.39 17.37
CA PHE A 130 -11.84 0.29 16.36
C PHE A 130 -12.66 -1.01 16.48
N GLY A 131 -12.02 -2.13 16.80
CA GLY A 131 -12.68 -3.44 16.83
C GLY A 131 -13.05 -4.01 15.45
N ILE A 132 -12.45 -3.48 14.37
CA ILE A 132 -12.64 -3.97 12.99
C ILE A 132 -11.32 -4.47 12.39
N LYS A 133 -11.36 -5.03 11.18
CA LYS A 133 -10.15 -5.43 10.46
C LYS A 133 -9.29 -4.20 10.14
N SER A 134 -7.98 -4.28 10.37
CA SER A 134 -7.04 -3.17 10.12
C SER A 134 -7.13 -2.60 8.70
N SER A 135 -7.40 -3.46 7.70
CA SER A 135 -7.56 -3.08 6.29
C SER A 135 -8.77 -2.18 6.01
N LEU A 136 -9.72 -2.06 6.95
CA LEU A 136 -10.92 -1.24 6.79
C LEU A 136 -10.83 0.08 7.57
N ILE A 137 -9.86 0.21 8.48
CA ILE A 137 -9.77 1.36 9.39
C ILE A 137 -9.45 2.64 8.64
N GLU A 138 -8.53 2.58 7.67
CA GLU A 138 -8.18 3.75 6.86
C GLU A 138 -9.44 4.32 6.18
N ASN A 139 -10.15 3.49 5.42
CA ASN A 139 -11.37 3.89 4.72
C ASN A 139 -12.47 4.39 5.67
N GLU A 140 -12.61 3.78 6.85
CA GLU A 140 -13.58 4.23 7.87
C GLU A 140 -13.22 5.63 8.38
N ILE A 141 -11.95 5.88 8.72
CA ILE A 141 -11.45 7.21 9.13
C ILE A 141 -11.67 8.22 8.01
N GLU A 142 -11.30 7.89 6.77
CA GLU A 142 -11.47 8.78 5.62
C GLU A 142 -12.94 9.13 5.39
N THR A 143 -13.85 8.16 5.56
CA THR A 143 -15.31 8.36 5.44
C THR A 143 -15.85 9.28 6.55
N ILE A 144 -15.39 9.12 7.79
CA ILE A 144 -15.83 9.94 8.94
C ILE A 144 -15.47 11.42 8.75
N PHE A 145 -14.28 11.70 8.21
CA PHE A 145 -13.79 13.07 8.05
C PHE A 145 -13.99 13.62 6.63
N ASN A 146 -14.38 12.78 5.67
CA ASN A 146 -14.48 13.11 4.24
C ASN A 146 -13.18 13.73 3.69
N GLN A 147 -12.05 13.15 4.07
CA GLN A 147 -10.70 13.61 3.75
C GLN A 147 -9.74 12.42 3.67
N ASN A 148 -8.63 12.57 2.96
CA ASN A 148 -7.57 11.55 2.96
C ASN A 148 -6.92 11.40 4.34
N PHE A 149 -6.54 10.17 4.69
CA PHE A 149 -5.98 9.82 5.98
C PHE A 149 -4.86 10.75 6.44
N PHE A 150 -3.86 11.04 5.58
CA PHE A 150 -2.74 11.90 5.95
C PHE A 150 -3.17 13.37 6.14
N LYS A 151 -4.10 13.88 5.32
CA LYS A 151 -4.67 15.22 5.51
C LYS A 151 -5.39 15.35 6.86
N ILE A 152 -6.06 14.31 7.32
CA ILE A 152 -6.68 14.28 8.65
C ILE A 152 -5.60 14.44 9.72
N LEU A 153 -4.48 13.70 9.62
CA LEU A 153 -3.39 13.82 10.59
C LEU A 153 -2.81 15.25 10.62
N GLU A 154 -2.70 15.91 9.46
CA GLU A 154 -2.22 17.29 9.37
C GLU A 154 -3.21 18.31 9.97
N ILE A 155 -4.48 18.24 9.58
CA ILE A 155 -5.54 19.17 10.01
C ILE A 155 -5.73 19.10 11.53
N PHE A 156 -5.79 17.88 12.07
CA PHE A 156 -6.09 17.64 13.49
C PHE A 156 -4.84 17.55 14.37
N ASN A 157 -3.65 17.82 13.82
CA ASN A 157 -2.39 17.73 14.55
C ASN A 157 -2.36 18.52 15.86
N ALA A 158 -2.83 19.77 15.83
CA ALA A 158 -2.87 20.62 17.02
C ALA A 158 -3.86 20.05 18.06
N GLU A 159 -5.08 19.72 17.64
CA GLU A 159 -6.12 19.18 18.52
C GLU A 159 -5.68 17.87 19.18
N ILE A 160 -5.10 16.94 18.42
CA ILE A 160 -4.62 15.65 18.92
C ILE A 160 -3.49 15.86 19.94
N ASN A 161 -2.57 16.80 19.68
CA ASN A 161 -1.45 17.06 20.58
C ASN A 161 -1.86 17.82 21.86
N ASP A 162 -2.91 18.63 21.81
CA ASP A 162 -3.44 19.37 22.97
C ASP A 162 -4.19 18.48 23.97
N ILE A 163 -4.69 17.31 23.54
CA ILE A 163 -5.34 16.34 24.43
C ILE A 163 -4.30 15.72 25.38
N LYS A 164 -4.35 16.09 26.66
CA LYS A 164 -3.48 15.52 27.71
C LYS A 164 -3.91 14.12 28.13
N GLU A 165 -5.22 13.95 28.33
CA GLU A 165 -5.83 12.71 28.78
C GLU A 165 -6.99 12.36 27.84
N PRO A 166 -6.80 11.39 26.92
CA PRO A 166 -7.89 10.97 26.06
C PRO A 166 -8.87 10.10 26.86
N ILE A 167 -10.11 10.57 26.94
CA ILE A 167 -11.15 10.03 27.83
C ILE A 167 -11.97 8.91 27.20
N TYR A 168 -11.90 8.76 25.87
CA TYR A 168 -12.74 7.81 25.13
C TYR A 168 -12.01 6.53 24.70
N CYS A 169 -10.80 6.26 25.19
CA CYS A 169 -10.00 5.10 24.79
C CYS A 169 -10.57 3.74 25.20
N ASN A 170 -11.44 3.72 26.21
CA ASN A 170 -12.09 2.49 26.67
C ASN A 170 -13.35 2.17 25.84
N ILE A 171 -13.74 3.06 24.93
CA ILE A 171 -14.88 2.86 24.04
C ILE A 171 -14.36 2.21 22.76
N GLN A 172 -14.92 1.06 22.39
CA GLN A 172 -14.62 0.39 21.14
C GLN A 172 -15.62 0.84 20.06
N TYR A 173 -15.09 1.30 18.93
CA TYR A 173 -15.90 1.88 17.86
C TYR A 173 -17.00 0.93 17.34
N SER A 174 -16.66 -0.34 17.09
CA SER A 174 -17.60 -1.34 16.54
C SER A 174 -18.77 -1.68 17.46
N GLU A 175 -18.59 -1.56 18.78
CA GLU A 175 -19.65 -1.85 19.75
C GLU A 175 -20.72 -0.74 19.74
N VAL A 176 -20.33 0.50 19.44
CA VAL A 176 -21.24 1.66 19.33
C VAL A 176 -21.79 1.82 17.91
N PHE A 177 -20.95 1.65 16.88
CA PHE A 177 -21.29 1.96 15.48
C PHE A 177 -21.37 0.71 14.60
N ASN A 178 -22.31 -0.18 14.93
CA ASN A 178 -22.70 -1.28 14.04
C ASN A 178 -24.02 -0.98 13.32
N THR A 179 -24.29 -1.69 12.22
CA THR A 179 -25.43 -1.45 11.33
C THR A 179 -26.78 -1.46 12.05
N LYS A 180 -27.00 -2.37 13.01
CA LYS A 180 -28.28 -2.43 13.75
C LYS A 180 -28.39 -1.33 14.78
N THR A 181 -27.28 -0.99 15.44
CA THR A 181 -27.23 0.09 16.43
C THR A 181 -27.44 1.44 15.75
N LEU A 182 -26.77 1.72 14.63
CA LEU A 182 -26.99 2.94 13.84
C LEU A 182 -28.45 3.13 13.44
N LYS A 183 -29.09 2.09 12.86
CA LYS A 183 -30.52 2.12 12.50
C LYS A 183 -31.42 2.41 13.71
N PHE A 184 -31.05 1.90 14.88
CA PHE A 184 -31.78 2.14 16.11
C PHE A 184 -31.57 3.58 16.62
N LEU A 185 -30.33 4.09 16.60
CA LEU A 185 -29.96 5.45 17.01
C LEU A 185 -30.56 6.54 16.11
N GLU A 186 -30.81 6.22 14.84
CA GLU A 186 -31.43 7.13 13.85
C GLU A 186 -32.95 7.26 13.99
N SER A 187 -33.59 6.46 14.85
CA SER A 187 -35.04 6.57 15.08
C SER A 187 -35.41 7.90 15.76
N LYS A 188 -36.49 8.54 15.29
CA LYS A 188 -36.85 9.94 15.59
C LYS A 188 -36.99 10.28 17.08
N ASP A 189 -37.26 9.30 17.93
CA ASP A 189 -37.53 9.51 19.37
C ASP A 189 -36.42 8.99 20.30
N PHE A 190 -35.38 8.34 19.77
CA PHE A 190 -34.36 7.69 20.60
C PHE A 190 -33.61 8.66 21.51
N LYS A 191 -33.24 9.86 20.99
CA LYS A 191 -32.36 10.81 21.70
C LYS A 191 -32.92 11.30 23.04
N THR A 192 -34.22 11.53 23.12
CA THR A 192 -34.89 11.98 24.35
C THR A 192 -35.16 10.80 25.26
N LYS A 193 -35.64 9.69 24.68
CA LYS A 193 -36.06 8.52 25.44
C LYS A 193 -34.87 7.76 26.06
N ILE A 194 -33.68 7.74 25.45
CA ILE A 194 -32.52 7.00 25.99
C ILE A 194 -31.96 7.59 27.28
N ARG A 195 -31.97 8.92 27.41
CA ARG A 195 -31.54 9.59 28.65
C ARG A 195 -32.47 9.26 29.81
N GLU A 196 -33.78 9.28 29.55
CA GLU A 196 -34.80 8.86 30.52
C GLU A 196 -34.63 7.38 30.87
N TYR A 197 -34.47 6.51 29.87
CA TYR A 197 -34.27 5.07 30.06
C TYR A 197 -33.06 4.76 30.95
N ILE A 198 -31.90 5.39 30.69
CA ILE A 198 -30.69 5.10 31.46
C ILE A 198 -30.80 5.63 32.88
N LYS A 199 -31.44 6.78 33.10
CA LYS A 199 -31.70 7.29 34.45
C LYS A 199 -32.55 6.32 35.28
N VAL A 200 -33.65 5.83 34.69
CA VAL A 200 -34.51 4.82 35.31
C VAL A 200 -33.73 3.53 35.54
N TYR A 201 -32.97 3.08 34.55
CA TYR A 201 -32.18 1.85 34.64
C TYR A 201 -31.12 1.92 35.74
N ASP A 202 -30.37 3.02 35.85
CA ASP A 202 -29.40 3.21 36.94
C ASP A 202 -30.06 3.14 38.31
N THR A 203 -31.28 3.67 38.44
CA THR A 203 -32.03 3.58 39.70
C THR A 203 -32.42 2.13 39.97
N LEU A 204 -32.85 1.40 38.94
CA LEU A 204 -33.18 -0.03 39.03
C LEU A 204 -31.99 -0.91 39.44
N VAL A 205 -30.76 -0.59 39.03
CA VAL A 205 -29.59 -1.49 39.24
C VAL A 205 -28.58 -1.04 40.30
N ASN A 206 -28.65 0.20 40.77
CA ASN A 206 -27.68 0.75 41.75
C ASN A 206 -28.25 0.94 43.17
N GLU A 207 -29.54 0.68 43.39
CA GLU A 207 -30.08 0.65 44.76
C GLU A 207 -29.57 -0.61 45.50
N ASN A 208 -28.94 -0.43 46.66
CA ASN A 208 -28.28 -1.50 47.44
C ASN A 208 -29.20 -2.71 47.77
N ASP A 209 -30.52 -2.51 47.78
CA ASP A 209 -31.51 -3.56 48.03
C ASP A 209 -32.15 -4.15 46.77
N SER A 210 -31.80 -3.66 45.57
CA SER A 210 -32.38 -4.10 44.30
C SER A 210 -32.09 -5.57 43.99
N LEU A 211 -33.05 -6.27 43.39
CA LEU A 211 -32.84 -7.61 42.80
C LEU A 211 -31.94 -7.56 41.55
N PHE A 212 -31.78 -6.39 40.94
CA PHE A 212 -31.00 -6.20 39.72
C PHE A 212 -29.60 -5.67 40.02
N MET A 213 -28.60 -6.16 39.29
CA MET A 213 -27.21 -5.75 39.42
C MET A 213 -26.64 -5.37 38.05
N LYS A 214 -26.06 -4.17 37.99
CA LYS A 214 -25.45 -3.58 36.79
C LYS A 214 -24.39 -4.50 36.20
N GLY A 215 -24.39 -4.66 34.88
CA GLY A 215 -23.43 -5.50 34.14
C GLY A 215 -23.50 -7.01 34.43
N THR A 216 -24.40 -7.47 35.31
CA THR A 216 -24.41 -8.87 35.78
C THR A 216 -25.78 -9.53 35.62
N PHE A 217 -26.78 -9.08 36.39
CA PHE A 217 -28.11 -9.67 36.41
C PHE A 217 -29.16 -8.56 36.37
N ASN A 218 -29.56 -8.17 35.16
CA ASN A 218 -30.55 -7.12 34.96
C ASN A 218 -31.96 -7.69 34.79
N HIS A 219 -32.94 -6.81 34.60
CA HIS A 219 -34.34 -7.21 34.45
C HIS A 219 -34.61 -8.08 33.21
N TYR A 220 -33.81 -7.96 32.14
CA TYR A 220 -33.89 -8.85 30.98
C TYR A 220 -33.39 -10.27 31.32
N ASN A 221 -32.28 -10.38 32.08
CA ASN A 221 -31.81 -11.68 32.57
C ASN A 221 -32.86 -12.32 33.47
N ALA A 222 -33.49 -11.53 34.35
CA ALA A 222 -34.56 -12.00 35.22
C ALA A 222 -35.74 -12.55 34.43
N ASP A 223 -36.27 -11.80 33.45
CA ASP A 223 -37.36 -12.27 32.59
C ASP A 223 -36.99 -13.54 31.81
N THR A 224 -35.74 -13.63 31.34
CA THR A 224 -35.24 -14.80 30.60
C THR A 224 -35.13 -16.04 31.48
N VAL A 225 -34.60 -15.91 32.70
CA VAL A 225 -34.52 -17.00 33.67
C VAL A 225 -35.92 -17.47 34.07
N THR A 226 -36.84 -16.55 34.38
CA THR A 226 -38.23 -16.87 34.72
C THR A 226 -38.91 -17.64 33.61
N LYS A 227 -38.79 -17.17 32.37
CA LYS A 227 -39.35 -17.85 31.21
C LYS A 227 -38.73 -19.23 31.00
N SER A 228 -37.40 -19.35 31.12
CA SER A 228 -36.70 -20.63 30.96
C SER A 228 -37.14 -21.66 32.01
N LEU A 229 -37.25 -21.26 33.28
CA LEU A 229 -37.71 -22.15 34.36
C LEU A 229 -39.16 -22.60 34.14
N LYS A 230 -40.01 -21.69 33.65
CA LYS A 230 -41.41 -21.98 33.30
C LYS A 230 -41.51 -22.95 32.12
N ASP A 231 -40.84 -22.64 31.01
CA ASP A 231 -40.90 -23.41 29.76
C ASP A 231 -40.28 -24.82 29.91
N ASN A 232 -39.33 -24.98 30.84
CA ASN A 232 -38.69 -26.27 31.14
C ASN A 232 -39.35 -27.04 32.30
N ASN A 233 -40.56 -26.65 32.73
CA ASN A 233 -41.34 -27.33 33.77
C ASN A 233 -40.60 -27.49 35.12
N PHE A 234 -39.65 -26.59 35.45
CA PHE A 234 -38.81 -26.69 36.65
C PHE A 234 -39.64 -26.70 37.94
N PHE A 235 -40.62 -25.79 38.05
CA PHE A 235 -41.51 -25.70 39.20
C PHE A 235 -42.53 -26.86 39.26
N SER A 236 -42.95 -27.38 38.09
CA SER A 236 -43.84 -28.55 38.01
C SER A 236 -43.20 -29.81 38.60
N ALA A 237 -41.87 -29.87 38.66
CA ALA A 237 -41.10 -30.93 39.31
C ALA A 237 -40.90 -30.69 40.83
N ASN A 238 -41.60 -29.71 41.42
CA ASN A 238 -41.50 -29.30 42.83
C ASN A 238 -40.11 -28.76 43.25
N HIS A 239 -39.31 -28.30 42.28
CA HIS A 239 -38.10 -27.56 42.59
C HIS A 239 -38.43 -26.12 42.98
N LYS A 240 -37.55 -25.51 43.79
CA LYS A 240 -37.68 -24.13 44.27
C LYS A 240 -36.42 -23.33 43.95
N VAL A 241 -36.59 -22.02 43.80
CA VAL A 241 -35.48 -21.08 43.59
C VAL A 241 -35.38 -20.16 44.80
N LYS A 242 -34.18 -19.99 45.36
CA LYS A 242 -33.92 -18.97 46.39
C LYS A 242 -33.30 -17.75 45.74
N ILE A 243 -33.98 -16.59 45.81
CA ILE A 243 -33.47 -15.30 45.34
C ILE A 243 -33.29 -14.37 46.54
N LYS A 244 -32.04 -14.01 46.86
CA LYS A 244 -31.66 -13.38 48.14
C LYS A 244 -32.25 -14.20 49.31
N GLU A 245 -33.14 -13.62 50.12
CA GLU A 245 -33.82 -14.31 51.23
C GLU A 245 -35.22 -14.86 50.88
N HIS A 246 -35.69 -14.69 49.64
CA HIS A 246 -37.01 -15.14 49.22
C HIS A 246 -36.93 -16.54 48.59
N GLU A 247 -37.73 -17.48 49.10
CA GLU A 247 -37.89 -18.82 48.53
C GLU A 247 -39.13 -18.83 47.64
N ILE A 248 -38.94 -19.16 46.36
CA ILE A 248 -39.99 -19.11 45.33
C ILE A 248 -40.35 -20.53 44.89
N ALA A 249 -41.64 -20.85 44.98
CA ALA A 249 -42.16 -22.20 44.72
C ALA A 249 -42.84 -22.35 43.35
N ASN A 250 -43.22 -21.25 42.69
CA ASN A 250 -43.86 -21.31 41.38
C ASN A 250 -43.50 -20.13 40.48
N ALA A 251 -43.82 -20.26 39.18
CA ALA A 251 -43.51 -19.24 38.18
C ALA A 251 -44.23 -17.90 38.43
N GLN A 252 -45.45 -17.92 38.96
CA GLN A 252 -46.22 -16.70 39.22
C GLN A 252 -45.57 -15.87 40.33
N GLU A 253 -45.16 -16.50 41.43
CA GLU A 253 -44.41 -15.85 42.52
C GLU A 253 -43.11 -15.20 42.03
N LEU A 254 -42.41 -15.84 41.09
CA LEU A 254 -41.19 -15.28 40.49
C LEU A 254 -41.50 -14.09 39.57
N GLU A 255 -42.56 -14.20 38.74
CA GLU A 255 -43.05 -13.12 37.88
C GLU A 255 -43.50 -11.90 38.72
N ASP A 256 -44.21 -12.14 39.83
CA ASP A 256 -44.68 -11.11 40.75
C ASP A 256 -43.52 -10.42 41.47
N LEU A 257 -42.51 -11.18 41.93
CA LEU A 257 -41.32 -10.61 42.58
C LEU A 257 -40.57 -9.66 41.63
N ILE A 258 -40.35 -10.08 40.38
CA ILE A 258 -39.66 -9.26 39.37
C ILE A 258 -40.49 -8.03 39.01
N SER A 259 -41.81 -8.18 38.88
CA SER A 259 -42.73 -7.08 38.53
C SER A 259 -42.78 -6.04 39.64
N ASN A 260 -42.89 -6.47 40.90
CA ASN A 260 -42.86 -5.59 42.07
C ASN A 260 -41.55 -4.78 42.13
N GLU A 261 -40.41 -5.38 41.79
CA GLU A 261 -39.13 -4.68 41.77
C GLU A 261 -39.06 -3.63 40.66
N LYS A 262 -39.61 -3.93 39.48
CA LYS A 262 -39.73 -2.96 38.38
C LYS A 262 -40.63 -1.78 38.77
N GLU A 263 -41.75 -2.04 39.45
CA GLU A 263 -42.72 -1.03 39.89
C GLU A 263 -42.18 -0.07 40.94
N LYS A 264 -41.16 -0.46 41.74
CA LYS A 264 -40.51 0.45 42.69
C LYS A 264 -39.95 1.70 42.01
N VAL A 265 -39.46 1.55 40.78
CA VAL A 265 -38.85 2.63 39.99
C VAL A 265 -39.80 3.15 38.90
N LEU A 266 -40.64 2.28 38.32
CA LEU A 266 -41.56 2.60 37.22
C LEU A 266 -43.00 2.90 37.70
N LYS A 267 -43.16 3.77 38.71
CA LYS A 267 -44.49 4.11 39.27
C LYS A 267 -45.36 4.94 38.34
N ASP A 268 -44.75 5.72 37.45
CA ASP A 268 -45.45 6.56 36.48
C ASP A 268 -45.79 5.74 35.22
N PRO A 269 -47.08 5.63 34.82
CA PRO A 269 -47.50 4.88 33.64
C PRO A 269 -46.85 5.36 32.32
N GLU A 270 -46.61 6.67 32.20
CA GLU A 270 -45.99 7.26 31.01
C GLU A 270 -44.51 6.91 30.95
N LEU A 271 -43.82 6.98 32.09
CA LEU A 271 -42.41 6.59 32.23
C LEU A 271 -42.22 5.08 31.99
N ALA A 272 -43.11 4.25 32.55
CA ALA A 272 -43.11 2.80 32.36
C ALA A 272 -43.30 2.43 30.89
N SER A 273 -44.22 3.10 30.20
CA SER A 273 -44.45 2.91 28.76
C SER A 273 -43.21 3.25 27.94
N LYS A 274 -42.61 4.45 28.15
CA LYS A 274 -41.39 4.89 27.45
C LYS A 274 -40.19 3.96 27.72
N PHE A 275 -40.03 3.51 28.97
CA PHE A 275 -38.99 2.58 29.36
C PHE A 275 -39.14 1.23 28.64
N ASN A 276 -40.34 0.63 28.70
CA ASN A 276 -40.60 -0.67 28.09
C ASN A 276 -40.46 -0.65 26.56
N GLU A 277 -40.81 0.46 25.92
CA GLU A 277 -40.63 0.62 24.47
C GLU A 277 -39.16 0.54 24.07
N ILE A 278 -38.28 1.30 24.74
CA ILE A 278 -36.83 1.23 24.49
C ILE A 278 -36.28 -0.14 24.89
N ASP A 279 -36.69 -0.65 26.04
CA ASP A 279 -36.17 -1.89 26.57
C ASP A 279 -36.42 -3.05 25.60
N LYS A 280 -37.64 -3.13 25.07
CA LYS A 280 -38.01 -4.11 24.05
C LYS A 280 -37.20 -3.94 22.77
N ALA A 281 -36.97 -2.69 22.34
CA ALA A 281 -36.16 -2.40 21.16
C ALA A 281 -34.70 -2.83 21.34
N LEU A 282 -34.07 -2.49 22.48
CA LEU A 282 -32.71 -2.87 22.84
C LEU A 282 -32.56 -4.40 22.99
N ASN A 283 -33.60 -5.08 23.48
CA ASN A 283 -33.59 -6.53 23.67
C ASN A 283 -33.95 -7.33 22.42
N SER A 284 -34.34 -6.67 21.32
CA SER A 284 -34.84 -7.33 20.09
C SER A 284 -33.81 -8.24 19.41
N ASN A 285 -32.51 -7.96 19.54
CA ASN A 285 -31.45 -8.75 18.94
C ASN A 285 -30.15 -8.71 19.76
N ALA A 286 -29.23 -9.63 19.47
CA ALA A 286 -27.99 -9.78 20.23
C ALA A 286 -27.06 -8.56 20.16
N GLU A 287 -27.00 -7.84 19.02
CA GLU A 287 -26.14 -6.66 18.87
C GLU A 287 -26.65 -5.48 19.69
N LEU A 288 -27.97 -5.24 19.69
CA LEU A 288 -28.56 -4.19 20.53
C LEU A 288 -28.48 -4.52 22.03
N ARG A 289 -28.55 -5.80 22.41
CA ARG A 289 -28.30 -6.23 23.79
C ARG A 289 -26.86 -5.96 24.22
N LYS A 290 -25.88 -6.23 23.34
CA LYS A 290 -24.48 -5.89 23.59
C LYS A 290 -24.29 -4.37 23.70
N PHE A 291 -24.84 -3.60 22.76
CA PHE A 291 -24.79 -2.14 22.80
C PHE A 291 -25.38 -1.59 24.10
N ARG A 292 -26.52 -2.14 24.54
CA ARG A 292 -27.12 -1.80 25.83
C ARG A 292 -26.13 -2.01 26.98
N SER A 293 -25.57 -3.22 27.13
CA SER A 293 -24.56 -3.50 28.16
C SER A 293 -23.36 -2.55 28.06
N TYR A 294 -22.94 -2.21 26.84
CA TYR A 294 -21.84 -1.29 26.58
C TYR A 294 -22.12 0.14 27.08
N VAL A 295 -23.31 0.67 26.76
CA VAL A 295 -23.75 2.00 27.20
C VAL A 295 -23.95 2.05 28.71
N GLU A 296 -24.41 0.95 29.32
CA GLU A 296 -24.54 0.83 30.78
C GLU A 296 -23.18 0.98 31.47
N GLU A 297 -22.14 0.35 30.95
CA GLU A 297 -20.77 0.44 31.48
C GLU A 297 -20.10 1.78 31.19
N ASN A 298 -20.48 2.48 30.12
CA ASN A 298 -19.83 3.71 29.62
C ASN A 298 -20.84 4.87 29.48
N GLN A 299 -21.47 5.29 30.58
CA GLN A 299 -22.58 6.25 30.56
C GLN A 299 -22.21 7.65 30.08
N GLU A 300 -20.93 8.01 30.11
CA GLU A 300 -20.41 9.26 29.58
C GLU A 300 -20.75 9.44 28.08
N ILE A 301 -20.92 8.36 27.32
CA ILE A 301 -21.20 8.41 25.89
C ILE A 301 -22.62 8.85 25.56
N ILE A 302 -23.54 8.76 26.52
CA ILE A 302 -24.98 9.04 26.30
C ILE A 302 -25.20 10.48 25.81
N LYS A 303 -24.40 11.42 26.32
CA LYS A 303 -24.48 12.82 25.91
C LYS A 303 -24.05 13.01 24.46
N GLU A 304 -23.07 12.22 24.02
CA GLU A 304 -22.49 12.25 22.68
C GLU A 304 -23.36 11.55 21.63
N LEU A 305 -24.20 10.59 22.03
CA LEU A 305 -25.17 9.93 21.14
C LEU A 305 -26.20 10.90 20.51
N ALA A 306 -26.30 12.14 21.00
CA ALA A 306 -27.12 13.18 20.38
C ALA A 306 -26.60 13.61 19.00
N ASP A 307 -25.29 13.55 18.78
CA ASP A 307 -24.62 13.86 17.51
C ASP A 307 -23.63 12.75 17.17
N LEU A 308 -24.15 11.73 16.48
CA LEU A 308 -23.36 10.54 16.09
C LEU A 308 -22.18 10.91 15.20
N SER A 309 -22.34 11.90 14.32
CA SER A 309 -21.27 12.31 13.40
C SER A 309 -20.11 12.92 14.17
N ASN A 310 -20.41 13.83 15.09
CA ASN A 310 -19.39 14.42 15.95
C ASN A 310 -18.79 13.40 16.92
N PHE A 311 -19.59 12.48 17.46
CA PHE A 311 -19.10 11.45 18.36
C PHE A 311 -18.09 10.52 17.68
N LYS A 312 -18.36 10.09 16.44
CA LYS A 312 -17.39 9.34 15.62
C LYS A 312 -16.06 10.08 15.51
N LYS A 313 -16.08 11.39 15.18
CA LYS A 313 -14.87 12.20 15.08
C LYS A 313 -14.11 12.29 16.41
N LYS A 314 -14.82 12.56 17.51
CA LYS A 314 -14.23 12.64 18.87
C LYS A 314 -13.52 11.34 19.27
N LEU A 315 -14.13 10.19 18.97
CA LEU A 315 -13.52 8.88 19.25
C LEU A 315 -12.22 8.71 18.47
N VAL A 316 -12.25 8.93 17.15
CA VAL A 316 -11.04 8.81 16.33
C VAL A 316 -9.94 9.74 16.84
N ILE A 317 -10.25 11.01 17.13
CA ILE A 317 -9.28 11.98 17.66
C ILE A 317 -8.70 11.50 19.01
N ASN A 318 -9.52 10.93 19.90
CA ASN A 318 -9.06 10.37 21.17
C ASN A 318 -8.18 9.13 20.97
N TYR A 319 -8.49 8.25 20.02
CA TYR A 319 -7.66 7.09 19.70
C TYR A 319 -6.30 7.52 19.16
N LEU A 320 -6.27 8.52 18.27
CA LEU A 320 -5.03 9.10 17.77
C LEU A 320 -4.22 9.77 18.90
N ALA A 321 -4.89 10.50 19.79
CA ALA A 321 -4.24 11.12 20.96
C ALA A 321 -3.70 10.09 21.97
N LYS A 322 -4.30 8.90 22.04
CA LYS A 322 -3.77 7.80 22.86
C LYS A 322 -2.44 7.26 22.34
N LEU A 323 -2.27 7.26 21.02
CA LEU A 323 -1.06 6.84 20.31
C LEU A 323 -0.25 8.06 19.84
N LYS A 324 -0.18 9.11 20.68
CA LYS A 324 0.41 10.41 20.31
C LYS A 324 1.85 10.31 19.82
N SER A 325 2.68 9.47 20.45
CA SER A 325 4.06 9.24 20.04
C SER A 325 4.15 8.73 18.60
N GLU A 326 3.40 7.68 18.30
CA GLU A 326 3.39 6.99 17.01
C GLU A 326 2.72 7.83 15.94
N PHE A 327 1.66 8.55 16.31
CA PHE A 327 1.02 9.58 15.49
C PHE A 327 2.04 10.65 15.05
N ASN A 328 2.81 11.20 16.00
CA ASN A 328 3.78 12.25 15.69
C ASN A 328 4.94 11.73 14.83
N VAL A 329 5.37 10.48 15.05
CA VAL A 329 6.37 9.82 14.19
C VAL A 329 5.86 9.66 12.77
N LEU A 330 4.64 9.15 12.59
CA LEU A 330 4.03 8.98 11.28
C LEU A 330 3.81 10.31 10.55
N LEU A 331 3.30 11.32 11.27
CA LEU A 331 3.07 12.66 10.72
C LEU A 331 4.39 13.32 10.29
N LYS A 332 5.44 13.19 11.10
CA LYS A 332 6.77 13.68 10.73
C LYS A 332 7.29 12.97 9.47
N LEU A 333 7.21 11.64 9.43
CA LEU A 333 7.62 10.87 8.26
C LEU A 333 6.83 11.29 7.00
N HIS A 334 5.53 11.56 7.13
CA HIS A 334 4.70 12.06 6.04
C HIS A 334 5.21 13.41 5.51
N LYS A 335 5.48 14.37 6.40
CA LYS A 335 6.00 15.69 6.03
C LYS A 335 7.37 15.59 5.36
N ASP A 336 8.30 14.87 5.97
CA ASP A 336 9.65 14.65 5.43
C ASP A 336 9.59 13.97 4.04
N THR A 337 8.68 13.01 3.88
CA THR A 337 8.44 12.33 2.60
C THR A 337 7.83 13.28 1.56
N SER A 338 6.90 14.15 1.96
CA SER A 338 6.30 15.14 1.07
C SER A 338 7.33 16.12 0.52
N GLU A 339 8.20 16.67 1.37
CA GLU A 339 9.28 17.57 0.97
C GLU A 339 10.28 16.89 0.02
N GLN A 340 10.61 15.62 0.27
CA GLN A 340 11.51 14.86 -0.61
C GLN A 340 10.85 14.54 -1.96
N ARG A 341 9.56 14.20 -1.96
CA ARG A 341 8.80 14.00 -3.20
C ARG A 341 8.77 15.27 -4.04
N GLU A 342 8.55 16.43 -3.43
CA GLU A 342 8.57 17.70 -4.15
C GLU A 342 9.92 17.95 -4.84
N LYS A 343 11.04 17.67 -4.15
CA LYS A 343 12.39 17.76 -4.75
C LYS A 343 12.56 16.81 -5.93
N ILE A 344 12.10 15.56 -5.80
CA ILE A 344 12.14 14.57 -6.88
C ILE A 344 11.30 15.04 -8.07
N VAL A 345 10.11 15.59 -7.82
CA VAL A 345 9.21 16.12 -8.87
C VAL A 345 9.87 17.29 -9.61
N ILE A 346 10.53 18.19 -8.89
CA ILE A 346 11.27 19.31 -9.50
C ILE A 346 12.42 18.79 -10.37
N GLU A 347 13.16 17.78 -9.92
CA GLU A 347 14.26 17.21 -10.70
C GLU A 347 13.75 16.45 -11.92
N ALA A 348 12.71 15.62 -11.76
CA ALA A 348 12.08 14.87 -12.84
C ALA A 348 11.55 15.79 -13.96
N LYS A 349 11.07 17.00 -13.62
CA LYS A 349 10.65 18.00 -14.61
C LYS A 349 11.78 18.45 -15.54
N LYS A 350 13.04 18.44 -15.08
CA LYS A 350 14.19 18.79 -15.94
C LYS A 350 14.45 17.74 -17.03
N GLU A 351 14.01 16.51 -16.80
CA GLU A 351 14.18 15.37 -17.70
C GLU A 351 13.00 15.19 -18.66
N GLN A 352 11.98 16.05 -18.58
CA GLN A 352 10.73 15.88 -19.31
C GLN A 352 10.89 15.96 -20.83
N ASP A 353 11.69 16.91 -21.31
CA ASP A 353 11.99 17.04 -22.74
C ASP A 353 12.72 15.80 -23.28
N ASP A 354 13.52 15.15 -22.43
CA ASP A 354 14.22 13.92 -22.78
C ASP A 354 13.26 12.75 -22.87
N TRP A 355 12.34 12.63 -21.91
CA TRP A 355 11.28 11.64 -21.95
C TRP A 355 10.37 11.77 -23.16
N THR A 356 10.08 12.99 -23.61
CA THR A 356 9.31 13.23 -24.83
C THR A 356 10.02 12.66 -26.06
N LYS A 357 11.33 12.94 -26.20
CA LYS A 357 12.15 12.37 -27.28
C LYS A 357 12.23 10.84 -27.20
N VAL A 358 12.35 10.30 -25.98
CA VAL A 358 12.39 8.85 -25.74
C VAL A 358 11.10 8.19 -26.20
N ILE A 359 9.94 8.77 -25.87
CA ILE A 359 8.63 8.26 -26.31
C ILE A 359 8.50 8.33 -27.84
N ASP A 360 9.00 9.38 -28.48
CA ASP A 360 8.98 9.51 -29.95
C ASP A 360 9.88 8.47 -30.63
N ILE A 361 11.08 8.24 -30.11
CA ILE A 361 11.98 7.17 -30.56
C ILE A 361 11.29 5.81 -30.40
N PHE A 362 10.65 5.59 -29.25
CA PHE A 362 9.94 4.36 -28.96
C PHE A 362 8.79 4.12 -29.95
N LYS A 363 7.91 5.11 -30.13
CA LYS A 363 6.76 5.04 -31.06
C LYS A 363 7.17 4.78 -32.51
N ARG A 364 8.29 5.35 -32.95
CA ARG A 364 8.77 5.17 -34.33
C ARG A 364 9.33 3.78 -34.60
N ARG A 365 9.90 3.12 -33.58
CA ARG A 365 10.70 1.89 -33.76
C ARG A 365 9.99 0.64 -33.28
N PHE A 366 9.27 0.72 -32.17
CA PHE A 366 8.69 -0.44 -31.51
C PHE A 366 7.20 -0.55 -31.84
N THR A 367 6.69 -1.77 -31.86
CA THR A 367 5.26 -2.02 -32.09
C THR A 367 4.67 -2.65 -30.86
N VAL A 368 3.64 -1.99 -30.33
CA VAL A 368 2.91 -2.38 -29.13
C VAL A 368 1.41 -2.17 -29.35
N PRO A 369 0.52 -2.88 -28.64
CA PRO A 369 -0.93 -2.81 -28.84
C PRO A 369 -1.61 -1.57 -28.22
N PHE A 370 -0.83 -0.56 -27.83
CA PHE A 370 -1.31 0.66 -27.17
C PHE A 370 -0.43 1.86 -27.56
N GLU A 371 -0.93 3.06 -27.30
CA GLU A 371 -0.14 4.28 -27.40
C GLU A 371 0.35 4.74 -26.03
N VAL A 372 1.62 5.12 -25.95
CA VAL A 372 2.21 5.70 -24.73
C VAL A 372 2.04 7.22 -24.76
N HIS A 373 1.44 7.76 -23.68
CA HIS A 373 1.17 9.18 -23.48
C HIS A 373 1.72 9.65 -22.13
N ILE A 374 2.00 10.94 -22.02
CA ILE A 374 2.38 11.56 -20.74
C ILE A 374 1.09 12.06 -20.07
N LYS A 375 0.85 11.71 -18.80
CA LYS A 375 -0.29 12.20 -18.00
C LYS A 375 -0.26 13.74 -17.97
N ASN A 376 -1.40 14.36 -18.27
CA ASN A 376 -1.51 15.80 -18.51
C ASN A 376 -1.03 16.63 -17.31
N GLN A 377 -0.30 17.71 -17.60
CA GLN A 377 0.58 18.40 -16.66
C GLN A 377 -0.16 19.26 -15.62
N GLU A 378 -1.36 19.74 -15.92
CA GLU A 378 -2.13 20.62 -15.03
C GLU A 378 -2.61 19.89 -13.75
N ASP A 379 -3.05 18.64 -13.87
CA ASP A 379 -3.49 17.81 -12.74
C ASP A 379 -2.31 17.35 -11.86
N VAL A 380 -1.14 17.19 -12.47
CA VAL A 380 0.12 16.81 -11.81
C VAL A 380 0.66 17.98 -10.97
N ILE A 381 0.51 19.23 -11.46
CA ILE A 381 0.86 20.47 -10.74
C ILE A 381 -0.08 20.70 -9.54
N LEU A 382 -1.38 20.45 -9.70
CA LEU A 382 -2.37 20.63 -8.62
C LEU A 382 -2.17 19.63 -7.47
N ASN A 383 -1.70 18.41 -7.77
CA ASN A 383 -1.57 17.33 -6.80
C ASN A 383 -0.13 17.07 -6.32
N SER A 384 0.86 17.84 -6.79
CA SER A 384 2.29 17.60 -6.52
C SER A 384 2.75 16.18 -6.85
N GLU A 385 2.11 15.56 -7.85
CA GLU A 385 2.51 14.25 -8.34
C GLU A 385 3.67 14.42 -9.34
N PRO A 386 4.50 13.39 -9.52
CA PRO A 386 5.40 13.33 -10.67
C PRO A 386 4.64 13.02 -11.97
N ALA A 387 5.13 13.52 -13.10
CA ALA A 387 4.59 13.16 -14.40
C ALA A 387 4.71 11.64 -14.60
N SER A 388 3.67 11.01 -15.13
CA SER A 388 3.62 9.57 -15.33
C SER A 388 3.17 9.19 -16.73
N LEU A 389 3.45 7.94 -17.11
CA LEU A 389 3.03 7.36 -18.37
C LEU A 389 1.60 6.83 -18.28
N LEU A 390 0.78 7.19 -19.27
CA LEU A 390 -0.54 6.63 -19.55
C LEU A 390 -0.48 5.76 -20.81
N PHE A 391 -1.18 4.63 -20.75
CA PHE A 391 -1.26 3.68 -21.84
C PHE A 391 -2.67 3.74 -22.40
N LYS A 392 -2.78 4.18 -23.65
CA LYS A 392 -4.05 4.28 -24.36
C LYS A 392 -4.27 3.01 -25.17
N TYR A 393 -5.25 2.22 -24.76
CA TYR A 393 -5.73 1.06 -25.49
C TYR A 393 -6.93 1.46 -26.35
N THR A 394 -6.96 0.99 -27.59
CA THR A 394 -8.06 1.23 -28.52
C THR A 394 -8.48 -0.11 -29.14
N ASP A 395 -9.74 -0.51 -28.95
CA ASP A 395 -10.33 -1.75 -29.49
C ASP A 395 -11.57 -1.45 -30.35
N GLY A 396 -11.39 -0.60 -31.38
CA GLY A 396 -12.48 -0.18 -32.25
C GLY A 396 -12.33 1.25 -32.76
N VAL A 397 -13.44 1.85 -33.20
CA VAL A 397 -13.48 3.19 -33.82
C VAL A 397 -14.38 4.15 -33.02
N GLY A 398 -15.10 3.65 -32.02
CA GLY A 398 -15.99 4.43 -31.16
C GLY A 398 -15.26 5.13 -30.00
N PRO A 399 -15.87 6.18 -29.43
CA PRO A 399 -15.31 6.88 -28.26
C PRO A 399 -15.25 6.01 -27.00
N ASP A 400 -16.11 4.99 -26.88
CA ASP A 400 -16.11 4.02 -25.77
C ASP A 400 -15.11 2.87 -25.97
N ASP A 401 -14.52 2.76 -27.16
CA ASP A 401 -13.53 1.72 -27.51
C ASP A 401 -12.10 2.13 -27.11
N THR A 402 -11.95 3.26 -26.41
CA THR A 402 -10.66 3.81 -25.98
C THR A 402 -10.59 3.88 -24.46
N LYS A 403 -9.54 3.30 -23.86
CA LYS A 403 -9.29 3.39 -22.41
C LYS A 403 -7.86 3.87 -22.14
N LEU A 404 -7.73 4.87 -21.27
CA LEU A 404 -6.45 5.31 -20.71
C LEU A 404 -6.21 4.59 -19.38
N LEU A 405 -5.10 3.88 -19.28
CA LEU A 405 -4.67 3.18 -18.09
C LEU A 405 -3.40 3.81 -17.53
N GLY A 406 -3.33 3.97 -16.21
CA GLY A 406 -2.17 4.45 -15.46
C GLY A 406 -2.18 3.92 -14.04
N GLY A 407 -1.08 4.11 -13.31
CA GLY A 407 -0.97 3.72 -11.91
C GLY A 407 -1.32 2.25 -11.63
N ALA A 408 -2.07 2.00 -10.54
CA ALA A 408 -2.52 0.67 -10.11
C ALA A 408 -3.30 -0.11 -11.19
N GLU A 409 -4.24 0.54 -11.90
CA GLU A 409 -5.06 -0.13 -12.93
C GLU A 409 -4.23 -0.70 -14.09
N LEU A 410 -3.17 0.01 -14.46
CA LEU A 410 -2.23 -0.45 -15.46
C LEU A 410 -1.50 -1.71 -14.98
N GLN A 411 -1.15 -1.80 -13.70
CA GLN A 411 -0.41 -2.93 -13.15
C GLN A 411 -1.19 -4.25 -13.24
N GLU A 412 -2.49 -4.19 -12.94
CA GLU A 412 -3.36 -5.36 -12.96
C GLU A 412 -3.68 -5.82 -14.39
N SER A 413 -3.54 -4.92 -15.37
CA SER A 413 -3.96 -5.14 -16.75
C SER A 413 -2.81 -5.52 -17.69
N LEU A 414 -1.56 -5.15 -17.38
CA LEU A 414 -0.41 -5.38 -18.27
C LEU A 414 0.02 -6.86 -18.30
N SER A 415 0.13 -7.40 -19.50
CA SER A 415 0.85 -8.64 -19.75
C SER A 415 2.36 -8.48 -19.57
N THR A 416 3.08 -9.60 -19.44
CA THR A 416 4.55 -9.63 -19.35
C THR A 416 5.25 -8.98 -20.55
N GLY A 417 4.62 -8.99 -21.74
CA GLY A 417 5.12 -8.32 -22.93
C GLY A 417 5.06 -6.80 -22.83
N GLU A 418 4.07 -6.27 -22.13
CA GLU A 418 3.81 -4.83 -22.05
C GLU A 418 4.58 -4.18 -20.88
N GLN A 419 4.81 -4.93 -19.80
CA GLN A 419 5.75 -4.54 -18.74
C GLN A 419 7.17 -4.29 -19.27
N ARG A 420 7.57 -4.94 -20.38
CA ARG A 420 8.87 -4.73 -21.03
C ARG A 420 9.02 -3.37 -21.70
N VAL A 421 7.91 -2.69 -21.98
CA VAL A 421 7.96 -1.34 -22.60
C VAL A 421 8.66 -0.37 -21.68
N PHE A 422 8.38 -0.41 -20.36
CA PHE A 422 9.06 0.45 -19.39
C PHE A 422 10.56 0.19 -19.34
N TYR A 423 10.97 -1.08 -19.44
CA TYR A 423 12.37 -1.45 -19.50
C TYR A 423 13.05 -0.89 -20.75
N LEU A 424 12.42 -1.02 -21.93
CA LEU A 424 12.94 -0.42 -23.17
C LEU A 424 13.00 1.10 -23.11
N LEU A 425 11.95 1.74 -22.60
CA LEU A 425 11.89 3.18 -22.41
C LEU A 425 13.02 3.68 -21.49
N ASN A 426 13.30 2.97 -20.39
CA ASN A 426 14.44 3.29 -19.51
C ASN A 426 15.79 3.14 -20.22
N ILE A 427 15.98 2.08 -21.01
CA ILE A 427 17.22 1.91 -21.81
C ILE A 427 17.40 3.07 -22.78
N ILE A 428 16.35 3.42 -23.54
CA ILE A 428 16.40 4.51 -24.51
C ILE A 428 16.74 5.81 -23.78
N PHE A 429 16.07 6.10 -22.66
CA PHE A 429 16.36 7.28 -21.83
C PHE A 429 17.82 7.32 -21.35
N GLN A 430 18.35 6.21 -20.87
CA GLN A 430 19.73 6.11 -20.41
C GLN A 430 20.77 6.29 -21.51
N ILE A 431 20.46 5.89 -22.74
CA ILE A 431 21.32 6.12 -23.90
C ILE A 431 21.25 7.57 -24.35
N GLU A 432 20.05 8.14 -24.47
CA GLU A 432 19.88 9.53 -24.91
C GLU A 432 20.46 10.55 -23.91
N THR A 433 20.39 10.27 -22.60
CA THR A 433 21.05 11.11 -21.58
C THR A 433 22.57 11.01 -21.68
N ARG A 434 23.12 9.81 -21.91
CA ARG A 434 24.56 9.61 -22.12
C ARG A 434 25.10 10.26 -23.39
N ARG A 435 24.31 10.30 -24.46
CA ARG A 435 24.67 11.02 -25.70
C ARG A 435 24.99 12.49 -25.45
N LYS A 436 24.38 13.12 -24.44
CA LYS A 436 24.66 14.51 -24.06
C LYS A 436 26.01 14.72 -23.36
N LEU A 437 26.62 13.65 -22.84
CA LEU A 437 27.88 13.75 -22.09
C LEU A 437 29.10 13.98 -22.99
N ASN A 438 29.00 13.72 -24.30
CA ASN A 438 30.11 13.80 -25.26
C ASN A 438 31.38 13.06 -24.77
N LYS A 439 31.18 11.96 -24.04
CA LYS A 439 32.23 11.06 -23.53
C LYS A 439 32.09 9.71 -24.20
N ASN A 440 33.20 8.96 -24.30
CA ASN A 440 33.14 7.58 -24.76
C ASN A 440 32.28 6.75 -23.80
N GLN A 441 31.50 5.82 -24.35
CA GLN A 441 30.59 4.96 -23.61
C GLN A 441 30.74 3.53 -24.11
N ILE A 442 31.03 2.60 -23.20
CA ILE A 442 31.04 1.16 -23.44
C ILE A 442 29.71 0.59 -22.96
N VAL A 443 28.91 0.14 -23.91
CA VAL A 443 27.62 -0.49 -23.68
C VAL A 443 27.77 -2.01 -23.64
N ILE A 444 27.51 -2.62 -22.49
CA ILE A 444 27.49 -4.08 -22.32
C ILE A 444 26.04 -4.55 -22.41
N VAL A 445 25.70 -5.34 -23.42
CA VAL A 445 24.33 -5.81 -23.66
C VAL A 445 24.22 -7.28 -23.30
N ASP A 446 23.58 -7.61 -22.18
CA ASP A 446 23.38 -8.99 -21.71
C ASP A 446 21.99 -9.52 -22.09
N ASP A 447 21.91 -10.36 -23.13
CA ASP A 447 20.70 -11.14 -23.46
C ASP A 447 19.40 -10.28 -23.56
N ILE A 448 19.51 -9.04 -24.05
CA ILE A 448 18.42 -8.02 -24.11
C ILE A 448 17.16 -8.50 -24.86
N ALA A 449 17.33 -9.40 -25.83
CA ALA A 449 16.31 -9.76 -26.80
C ALA A 449 15.63 -11.11 -26.53
N ASP A 450 16.02 -11.86 -25.50
CA ASP A 450 15.54 -13.24 -25.34
C ASP A 450 14.04 -13.33 -25.14
N SER A 451 13.48 -12.35 -24.45
CA SER A 451 12.10 -12.37 -24.00
C SER A 451 11.13 -11.73 -25.01
N PHE A 452 11.59 -10.85 -25.92
CA PHE A 452 10.74 -10.09 -26.86
C PHE A 452 10.20 -10.92 -28.04
N ASP A 453 9.12 -10.45 -28.68
CA ASP A 453 8.68 -11.02 -29.96
C ASP A 453 9.66 -10.69 -31.11
N TYR A 454 9.58 -11.40 -32.23
CA TYR A 454 10.52 -11.23 -33.36
C TYR A 454 10.57 -9.80 -33.91
N LYS A 455 9.44 -9.08 -33.98
CA LYS A 455 9.38 -7.73 -34.52
C LYS A 455 10.12 -6.76 -33.61
N ASN A 456 9.87 -6.85 -32.31
CA ASN A 456 10.54 -6.04 -31.30
C ASN A 456 12.01 -6.45 -31.13
N LYS A 457 12.39 -7.73 -31.28
CA LYS A 457 13.81 -8.13 -31.36
C LYS A 457 14.53 -7.43 -32.51
N TYR A 458 13.89 -7.33 -33.67
CA TYR A 458 14.46 -6.62 -34.82
C TYR A 458 14.56 -5.11 -34.55
N ALA A 459 13.54 -4.50 -33.95
CA ALA A 459 13.55 -3.10 -33.56
C ALA A 459 14.69 -2.78 -32.57
N ILE A 460 14.99 -3.68 -31.62
CA ILE A 460 16.14 -3.56 -30.72
C ILE A 460 17.44 -3.53 -31.52
N ILE A 461 17.63 -4.44 -32.49
CA ILE A 461 18.87 -4.48 -33.29
C ILE A 461 19.05 -3.19 -34.09
N GLU A 462 17.99 -2.70 -34.75
CA GLU A 462 18.05 -1.43 -35.47
C GLU A 462 18.34 -0.26 -34.52
N TYR A 463 17.73 -0.24 -33.33
CA TYR A 463 18.03 0.79 -32.34
C TYR A 463 19.50 0.76 -31.90
N LEU A 464 20.04 -0.41 -31.54
CA LEU A 464 21.46 -0.57 -31.21
C LEU A 464 22.37 -0.13 -32.36
N LYS A 465 21.94 -0.32 -33.61
CA LYS A 465 22.65 0.19 -34.78
C LYS A 465 22.72 1.71 -34.82
N ASP A 466 21.60 2.42 -34.57
CA ASP A 466 21.62 3.88 -34.54
C ASP A 466 22.46 4.41 -33.37
N VAL A 467 22.51 3.68 -32.25
CA VAL A 467 23.39 4.03 -31.12
C VAL A 467 24.85 4.06 -31.56
N LEU A 468 25.26 3.10 -32.40
CA LEU A 468 26.62 2.98 -32.93
C LEU A 468 26.98 4.01 -34.02
N GLU A 469 25.99 4.74 -34.56
CA GLU A 469 26.25 5.89 -35.44
C GLU A 469 26.97 7.02 -34.69
N ASP A 470 26.75 7.13 -33.37
CA ASP A 470 27.50 8.04 -32.52
C ASP A 470 28.98 7.57 -32.41
N PRO A 471 29.97 8.43 -32.71
CA PRO A 471 31.40 8.11 -32.59
C PRO A 471 31.83 7.70 -31.17
N HIS A 472 31.10 8.11 -30.14
CA HIS A 472 31.48 7.88 -28.75
C HIS A 472 30.94 6.56 -28.18
N PHE A 473 30.04 5.86 -28.88
CA PHE A 473 29.44 4.62 -28.39
C PHE A 473 30.14 3.38 -28.95
N PHE A 474 30.53 2.49 -28.03
CA PHE A 474 31.16 1.20 -28.28
C PHE A 474 30.33 0.12 -27.61
N MET A 475 30.22 -1.07 -28.20
CA MET A 475 29.29 -2.09 -27.70
C MET A 475 29.91 -3.48 -27.62
N ILE A 476 29.62 -4.19 -26.53
CA ILE A 476 29.86 -5.63 -26.40
C ILE A 476 28.51 -6.29 -26.19
N VAL A 477 28.08 -7.07 -27.18
CA VAL A 477 26.81 -7.79 -27.11
C VAL A 477 27.07 -9.22 -26.68
N LEU A 478 26.44 -9.64 -25.59
CA LEU A 478 26.49 -10.98 -25.03
C LEU A 478 25.16 -11.65 -25.35
N THR A 479 25.20 -12.79 -26.05
CA THR A 479 23.96 -13.55 -26.31
C THR A 479 24.13 -15.06 -26.29
N HIS A 480 23.11 -15.76 -25.82
CA HIS A 480 22.99 -17.22 -25.99
C HIS A 480 22.14 -17.62 -27.20
N ASN A 481 21.41 -16.68 -27.80
CA ASN A 481 20.54 -16.95 -28.92
C ASN A 481 21.33 -16.89 -30.24
N PHE A 482 21.51 -18.03 -30.87
CA PHE A 482 22.33 -18.12 -32.09
C PHE A 482 21.70 -17.41 -33.30
N ASP A 483 20.37 -17.32 -33.39
CA ASP A 483 19.69 -16.60 -34.47
C ASP A 483 19.79 -15.08 -34.28
N PHE A 484 19.70 -14.63 -33.03
CA PHE A 484 19.99 -13.24 -32.68
C PHE A 484 21.45 -12.88 -32.98
N TYR A 485 22.39 -13.75 -32.60
CA TYR A 485 23.82 -13.63 -32.91
C TYR A 485 24.06 -13.46 -34.42
N LYS A 486 23.51 -14.36 -35.26
CA LYS A 486 23.67 -14.28 -36.72
C LYS A 486 23.10 -12.98 -37.29
N THR A 487 21.97 -12.52 -36.76
CA THR A 487 21.32 -11.30 -37.22
C THR A 487 22.13 -10.07 -36.86
N ILE A 488 22.65 -9.98 -35.62
CA ILE A 488 23.52 -8.88 -35.19
C ILE A 488 24.83 -8.86 -35.98
N LYS A 489 25.45 -10.03 -36.19
CA LYS A 489 26.68 -10.13 -36.98
C LYS A 489 26.51 -9.56 -38.38
N SER A 490 25.40 -9.90 -39.03
CA SER A 490 25.07 -9.42 -40.37
C SER A 490 24.74 -7.91 -40.40
N ARG A 491 23.97 -7.41 -39.42
CA ARG A 491 23.41 -6.04 -39.45
C ARG A 491 24.33 -4.97 -38.85
N LEU A 492 25.10 -5.31 -37.81
CA LEU A 492 26.00 -4.37 -37.12
C LEU A 492 27.46 -4.44 -37.62
N GLY A 493 27.80 -5.39 -38.50
CA GLY A 493 29.19 -5.61 -38.91
C GLY A 493 30.10 -5.97 -37.72
N SER A 494 29.53 -6.61 -36.69
CA SER A 494 30.26 -6.98 -35.48
C SER A 494 31.27 -8.09 -35.76
N LYS A 495 32.42 -8.01 -35.09
CA LYS A 495 33.47 -9.03 -35.18
C LYS A 495 33.32 -10.11 -34.12
#